data_AF-A0A7J5ABH1-F1
#
_entry.id   AF-A0A7J5ABH1-F1
#
_cell.length_a   1.000
_cell.length_b   1.000
_cell.length_c   1.000
_cell.angle_alpha   90.00
_cell.angle_beta   90.00
_cell.angle_gamma   90.00
#
_symmetry.space_group_name_H-M   'P 1'
#
loop_
_entity.id
_entity.type
_entity.pdbx_description
1 polymer ?
#
loop_
_entity_poly.entity_id
_entity_poly.type
_entity_poly.pdbx_seq_one_letter_code
_entity_poly.pdbx_strand_id
1 'polypeptide(L)'
;MDKLIPFCINDLAKLTNHRSGEIKFGEKMITVQKDTDIKAFIKKCTAKYVLFGIPEDIGVRANFGRPGAASAWESTIKSIANIQHNKFCKGEDLLVLGQLDVTEEMKAVENLDFHNTADRKKLSDLVVTIDKEVAHIISFIVKSGKKPIIIGGGHNNSYGNIKGTALAKGKPINAVNFDAHSDFRILEGRHSGNGFSYAYEEGFLNKYFIFGLHENYTSKKVLINIKKIQDRVRYNTYDEISIRNQKSFDKELVQALSFINNDFFGIEIDLDAIPNIASSAMTISGFSVEQVRQFVYFFGKSQNATYLHICEGAPDLCAEKNNNLIGKLIGYLVTDFIKANNPLEEKINYMDVKF
;
A
#
# COMPACT_ATOMS: atom_id res chain seq x y z
N MET A 1 18.15 -0.69 -11.71
CA MET A 1 17.00 -0.03 -11.05
C MET A 1 16.94 1.31 -11.72
N ASP A 2 16.54 1.30 -12.99
CA ASP A 2 16.89 2.39 -13.90
C ASP A 2 15.75 3.40 -13.94
N LYS A 3 14.52 2.96 -13.65
CA LYS A 3 13.32 3.77 -13.42
C LYS A 3 13.13 4.19 -11.96
N LEU A 4 14.21 4.41 -11.20
CA LEU A 4 14.11 4.87 -9.80
C LEU A 4 14.65 6.30 -9.67
N ILE A 5 13.85 7.19 -9.10
CA ILE A 5 14.29 8.51 -8.65
C ILE A 5 14.64 8.38 -7.16
N PRO A 6 15.93 8.33 -6.79
CA PRO A 6 16.33 8.15 -5.40
C PRO A 6 16.00 9.39 -4.57
N PHE A 7 15.54 9.18 -3.34
CA PHE A 7 15.32 10.26 -2.38
C PHE A 7 16.61 10.55 -1.62
N CYS A 8 17.10 11.78 -1.70
CA CYS A 8 18.36 12.14 -1.06
C CYS A 8 18.16 12.94 0.23
N ILE A 9 19.24 13.10 1.00
CA ILE A 9 19.23 13.84 2.26
C ILE A 9 18.78 15.30 2.10
N ASN A 10 19.09 15.93 0.96
CA ASN A 10 18.69 17.32 0.69
C ASN A 10 17.17 17.43 0.47
N ASP A 11 16.56 16.44 -0.18
CA ASP A 11 15.10 16.40 -0.34
C ASP A 11 14.42 16.24 1.02
N LEU A 12 14.98 15.36 1.87
CA LEU A 12 14.46 15.15 3.20
C LEU A 12 14.58 16.39 4.10
N ALA A 13 15.72 17.08 4.04
CA ALA A 13 15.96 18.30 4.80
C ALA A 13 14.96 19.41 4.43
N LYS A 14 14.59 19.55 3.15
CA LYS A 14 13.60 20.53 2.68
C LYS A 14 12.19 20.27 3.24
N LEU A 15 11.85 19.02 3.50
CA LEU A 15 10.51 18.64 4.00
C LEU A 15 10.41 18.63 5.52
N THR A 16 11.54 18.57 6.23
CA THR A 16 11.58 18.35 7.68
C THR A 16 11.52 19.68 8.42
N ASN A 17 10.50 19.88 9.26
CA ASN A 17 10.38 21.07 10.09
C ASN A 17 11.19 20.91 11.38
N HIS A 18 12.23 21.71 11.54
CA HIS A 18 13.04 21.72 12.76
C HIS A 18 12.42 22.61 13.83
N ARG A 19 12.40 22.12 15.07
CA ARG A 19 11.98 22.89 16.24
C ARG A 19 12.83 22.51 17.45
N SER A 20 13.33 23.51 18.16
CA SER A 20 14.14 23.30 19.37
C SER A 20 13.40 22.42 20.40
N GLY A 21 14.09 21.42 20.94
CA GLY A 21 13.53 20.48 21.92
C GLY A 21 12.76 19.29 21.32
N GLU A 22 12.61 19.22 20.00
CA GLU A 22 11.97 18.10 19.30
C GLU A 22 12.97 17.42 18.35
N ILE A 23 12.74 16.13 18.06
CA ILE A 23 13.41 15.43 16.98
C ILE A 23 12.32 14.87 16.08
N LYS A 24 12.37 15.18 14.79
CA LYS A 24 11.45 14.65 13.77
C LYS A 24 11.99 13.36 13.16
N PHE A 25 11.09 12.62 12.54
CA PHE A 25 11.42 11.45 11.72
C PHE A 25 12.42 11.78 10.64
N GLY A 26 12.22 12.86 9.89
CA GLY A 26 13.13 13.25 8.81
C GLY A 26 14.55 13.55 9.25
N GLU A 27 14.78 13.84 10.53
CA GLU A 27 16.13 14.04 11.07
C GLU A 27 16.87 12.72 11.32
N LYS A 28 16.15 11.58 11.30
CA LYS A 28 16.67 10.25 11.66
C LYS A 28 16.42 9.18 10.61
N MET A 29 15.55 9.43 9.62
CA MET A 29 15.35 8.52 8.49
C MET A 29 16.62 8.38 7.65
N ILE A 30 16.83 7.18 7.12
CA ILE A 30 17.96 6.90 6.24
C ILE A 30 17.54 7.25 4.82
N THR A 31 18.43 7.85 4.04
CA THR A 31 18.24 8.15 2.61
C THR A 31 19.37 7.51 1.80
N VAL A 32 19.14 7.34 0.49
CA VAL A 32 20.20 6.86 -0.41
C VAL A 32 21.30 7.91 -0.47
N GLN A 33 22.55 7.49 -0.22
CA GLN A 33 23.70 8.39 -0.31
C GLN A 33 23.99 8.74 -1.77
N LYS A 34 24.35 10.00 -2.02
CA LYS A 34 24.74 10.46 -3.35
C LYS A 34 25.91 9.63 -3.86
N ASP A 35 25.92 9.33 -5.16
CA ASP A 35 27.00 8.63 -5.87
C ASP A 35 27.29 7.21 -5.35
N THR A 36 26.32 6.57 -4.67
CA THR A 36 26.42 5.16 -4.25
C THR A 36 25.57 4.23 -5.11
N ASP A 37 26.04 2.99 -5.27
CA ASP A 37 25.23 1.93 -5.87
C ASP A 37 24.04 1.61 -4.95
N ILE A 38 22.83 1.99 -5.39
CA ILE A 38 21.58 1.85 -4.63
C ILE A 38 21.37 0.40 -4.16
N LYS A 39 21.71 -0.58 -5.02
CA LYS A 39 21.54 -2.00 -4.70
C LYS A 39 22.45 -2.43 -3.54
N ALA A 40 23.72 -2.06 -3.59
CA ALA A 40 24.67 -2.29 -2.52
C ALA A 40 24.29 -1.55 -1.24
N PHE A 41 23.77 -0.32 -1.37
CA PHE A 41 23.32 0.48 -0.23
C PHE A 41 22.15 -0.19 0.51
N ILE A 42 21.09 -0.60 -0.19
CA ILE A 42 19.92 -1.28 0.41
C ILE A 42 20.35 -2.54 1.17
N LYS A 43 21.26 -3.34 0.60
CA LYS A 43 21.76 -4.57 1.25
C LYS A 43 22.55 -4.31 2.53
N LYS A 44 23.33 -3.23 2.58
CA LYS A 44 24.16 -2.86 3.74
C LYS A 44 23.38 -2.05 4.79
N CYS A 45 22.33 -1.35 4.37
CA CYS A 45 21.52 -0.50 5.24
C CYS A 45 20.95 -1.32 6.41
N THR A 46 20.93 -0.75 7.61
CA THR A 46 20.39 -1.41 8.82
C THR A 46 18.88 -1.28 8.94
N ALA A 47 18.26 -0.29 8.28
CA ALA A 47 16.81 -0.09 8.29
C ALA A 47 16.08 -1.38 7.91
N LYS A 48 15.01 -1.70 8.64
CA LYS A 48 14.18 -2.89 8.39
C LYS A 48 13.19 -2.66 7.26
N TYR A 49 12.73 -1.41 7.14
CA TYR A 49 11.70 -1.01 6.20
C TYR A 49 12.27 -0.12 5.10
N VAL A 50 11.71 -0.25 3.91
CA VAL A 50 12.07 0.58 2.75
C VAL A 50 10.80 1.25 2.23
N LEU A 51 10.74 2.58 2.36
CA LEU A 51 9.65 3.41 1.86
C LEU A 51 9.87 3.71 0.37
N PHE A 52 8.87 3.38 -0.45
CA PHE A 52 8.91 3.50 -1.90
C PHE A 52 7.58 4.05 -2.44
N GLY A 53 7.64 5.08 -3.29
CA GLY A 53 6.47 5.70 -3.92
C GLY A 53 6.23 5.24 -5.35
N ILE A 54 4.96 5.12 -5.76
CA ILE A 54 4.56 4.88 -7.15
C ILE A 54 3.58 5.99 -7.57
N PRO A 55 4.06 7.16 -8.02
CA PRO A 55 3.21 8.33 -8.22
C PRO A 55 2.48 8.31 -9.58
N GLU A 56 1.58 7.34 -9.78
CA GLU A 56 0.78 7.18 -11.00
C GLU A 56 -0.71 6.98 -10.73
N ASP A 57 -1.56 7.17 -11.73
CA ASP A 57 -2.99 6.84 -11.69
C ASP A 57 -3.51 6.27 -13.02
N ILE A 58 -2.61 5.72 -13.83
CA ILE A 58 -2.90 5.16 -15.16
C ILE A 58 -3.84 3.96 -15.05
N GLY A 59 -3.61 3.09 -14.06
CA GLY A 59 -4.49 1.96 -13.80
C GLY A 59 -5.88 2.36 -13.31
N VAL A 60 -5.97 3.47 -12.57
CA VAL A 60 -7.25 4.07 -12.14
C VAL A 60 -8.02 4.56 -13.37
N ARG A 61 -7.37 5.32 -14.25
CA ARG A 61 -7.96 5.79 -15.52
C ARG A 61 -8.40 4.63 -16.41
N ALA A 62 -7.57 3.59 -16.54
CA ALA A 62 -7.89 2.39 -17.31
C ALA A 62 -9.14 1.65 -16.79
N ASN A 63 -9.47 1.83 -15.51
CA ASN A 63 -10.65 1.29 -14.84
C ASN A 63 -11.82 2.30 -14.77
N PHE A 64 -11.82 3.35 -15.59
CA PHE A 64 -12.83 4.43 -15.60
C PHE A 64 -12.88 5.26 -14.31
N GLY A 65 -11.84 5.21 -13.49
CA GLY A 65 -11.72 5.99 -12.27
C GLY A 65 -11.25 7.42 -12.52
N ARG A 66 -11.40 8.27 -11.49
CA ARG A 66 -10.92 9.65 -11.51
C ARG A 66 -9.43 9.70 -11.18
N PRO A 67 -8.60 10.42 -11.98
CA PRO A 67 -7.18 10.59 -11.68
C PRO A 67 -6.97 11.42 -10.41
N GLY A 68 -5.83 11.24 -9.76
CA GLY A 68 -5.44 11.96 -8.54
C GLY A 68 -4.57 11.13 -7.58
N ALA A 69 -4.56 9.80 -7.71
CA ALA A 69 -3.76 8.93 -6.83
C ALA A 69 -2.24 9.15 -6.98
N ALA A 70 -1.81 9.74 -8.10
CA ALA A 70 -0.41 10.10 -8.35
C ALA A 70 0.15 11.10 -7.31
N SER A 71 -0.70 11.93 -6.68
CA SER A 71 -0.24 12.94 -5.70
C SER A 71 -0.08 12.41 -4.27
N ALA A 72 -0.44 11.14 -4.02
CA ALA A 72 -0.33 10.51 -2.70
C ALA A 72 1.08 10.56 -2.12
N TRP A 73 2.08 10.28 -2.95
CA TRP A 73 3.48 10.17 -2.53
C TRP A 73 3.99 11.47 -1.92
N GLU A 74 3.82 12.60 -2.61
CA GLU A 74 4.33 13.90 -2.18
C GLU A 74 3.70 14.34 -0.85
N SER A 75 2.38 14.20 -0.72
CA SER A 75 1.65 14.50 0.51
C SER A 75 2.12 13.62 1.67
N THR A 76 2.39 12.35 1.39
CA THR A 76 2.80 11.34 2.39
C THR A 76 4.21 11.58 2.89
N ILE A 77 5.21 11.74 2.01
CA ILE A 77 6.61 11.87 2.45
C ILE A 77 6.81 13.11 3.31
N LYS A 78 6.13 14.22 2.98
CA LYS A 78 6.09 15.43 3.80
C LYS A 78 5.48 15.18 5.18
N SER A 79 4.41 14.38 5.25
CA SER A 79 3.75 14.06 6.51
C SER A 79 4.62 13.14 7.39
N ILE A 80 5.21 12.09 6.81
CA ILE A 80 6.09 11.13 7.49
C ILE A 80 7.33 11.84 8.04
N ALA A 81 7.98 12.72 7.24
CA ALA A 81 9.17 13.45 7.68
C ALA A 81 8.94 14.27 8.95
N ASN A 82 7.70 14.68 9.21
CA ASN A 82 7.32 15.55 10.33
C ASN A 82 6.69 14.82 11.53
N ILE A 83 6.66 13.48 11.52
CA ILE A 83 6.29 12.68 12.69
C ILE A 83 7.36 12.86 13.79
N GLN A 84 6.95 12.81 15.06
CA GLN A 84 7.90 12.85 16.18
C GLN A 84 8.75 11.58 16.22
N HIS A 85 10.07 11.72 16.29
CA HIS A 85 10.98 10.66 16.66
C HIS A 85 11.00 10.55 18.19
N ASN A 86 10.55 9.41 18.73
CA ASN A 86 10.48 9.20 20.18
C ASN A 86 10.60 7.71 20.53
N LYS A 87 10.16 7.30 21.72
CA LYS A 87 10.21 5.89 22.16
C LYS A 87 9.31 4.94 21.34
N PHE A 88 8.22 5.47 20.77
CA PHE A 88 7.24 4.70 20.00
C PHE A 88 7.52 4.73 18.49
N CYS A 89 8.08 5.83 18.01
CA CYS A 89 8.35 6.06 16.59
C CYS A 89 9.86 6.22 16.40
N LYS A 90 10.48 5.28 15.67
CA LYS A 90 11.92 5.30 15.35
C LYS A 90 12.14 5.53 13.85
N GLY A 91 12.61 6.71 13.50
CA GLY A 91 12.89 7.08 12.11
C GLY A 91 14.02 6.27 11.46
N GLU A 92 14.98 5.82 12.27
CA GLU A 92 16.15 5.04 11.84
C GLU A 92 15.83 3.65 11.30
N ASP A 93 14.64 3.12 11.60
CA ASP A 93 14.15 1.84 11.06
C ASP A 93 13.70 1.95 9.60
N LEU A 94 13.60 3.17 9.06
CA LEU A 94 13.05 3.46 7.73
C LEU A 94 14.11 4.04 6.79
N LEU A 95 14.35 3.33 5.68
CA LEU A 95 15.06 3.85 4.52
C LEU A 95 14.05 4.45 3.54
N VAL A 96 14.16 5.74 3.23
CA VAL A 96 13.42 6.37 2.14
C VAL A 96 14.19 6.12 0.84
N LEU A 97 13.67 5.20 0.02
CA LEU A 97 14.31 4.86 -1.26
C LEU A 97 14.05 5.94 -2.31
N GLY A 98 12.83 6.47 -2.35
CA GLY A 98 12.34 7.39 -3.37
C GLY A 98 11.14 6.83 -4.11
N GLN A 99 11.03 7.17 -5.39
CA GLN A 99 9.83 6.88 -6.17
C GLN A 99 10.15 6.27 -7.52
N LEU A 100 9.20 5.50 -8.07
CA LEU A 100 9.26 5.06 -9.46
C LEU A 100 9.23 6.27 -10.39
N ASP A 101 10.11 6.31 -11.38
CA ASP A 101 10.05 7.27 -12.46
C ASP A 101 8.98 6.85 -13.47
N VAL A 102 7.82 7.50 -13.37
CA VAL A 102 6.68 7.33 -14.29
C VAL A 102 6.45 8.57 -15.15
N THR A 103 7.45 9.45 -15.27
CA THR A 103 7.29 10.77 -15.91
C THR A 103 6.88 10.63 -17.38
N GLU A 104 7.50 9.69 -18.10
CA GLU A 104 7.21 9.44 -19.51
C GLU A 104 5.82 8.81 -19.70
N GLU A 105 5.49 7.83 -18.85
CA GLU A 105 4.23 7.11 -18.86
C GLU A 105 3.06 8.05 -18.53
N MET A 106 3.19 8.90 -17.50
CA MET A 106 2.19 9.89 -17.13
C MET A 106 1.99 10.96 -18.21
N LYS A 107 3.07 11.39 -18.87
CA LYS A 107 2.99 12.32 -20.01
C LYS A 107 2.30 11.70 -21.22
N ALA A 108 2.52 10.40 -21.48
CA ALA A 108 1.90 9.70 -22.59
C ALA A 108 0.37 9.57 -22.46
N VAL A 109 -0.17 9.69 -21.24
CA VAL A 109 -1.59 9.51 -20.94
C VAL A 109 -2.34 10.82 -20.64
N GLU A 110 -1.65 11.96 -20.69
CA GLU A 110 -2.18 13.26 -20.27
C GLU A 110 -3.48 13.63 -21.01
N ASN A 111 -3.53 13.35 -22.32
CA ASN A 111 -4.64 13.72 -23.21
C ASN A 111 -5.47 12.53 -23.71
N LEU A 112 -5.30 11.35 -23.09
CA LEU A 112 -6.06 10.15 -23.48
C LEU A 112 -7.46 10.17 -22.89
N ASP A 113 -8.46 9.81 -23.69
CA ASP A 113 -9.83 9.63 -23.22
C ASP A 113 -10.04 8.16 -22.82
N PHE A 114 -10.22 7.88 -21.53
CA PHE A 114 -10.44 6.52 -21.05
C PHE A 114 -11.83 5.94 -21.41
N HIS A 115 -12.75 6.74 -21.96
CA HIS A 115 -13.97 6.24 -22.60
C HIS A 115 -13.72 5.81 -24.06
N ASN A 116 -12.63 6.25 -24.68
CA ASN A 116 -12.21 5.76 -25.99
C ASN A 116 -11.51 4.40 -25.87
N THR A 117 -11.95 3.41 -26.65
CA THR A 117 -11.43 2.04 -26.56
C THR A 117 -9.94 1.92 -26.94
N ALA A 118 -9.49 2.67 -27.94
CA ALA A 118 -8.09 2.62 -28.37
C ALA A 118 -7.16 3.26 -27.33
N ASP A 119 -7.60 4.36 -26.73
CA ASP A 119 -6.85 5.04 -25.67
C ASP A 119 -6.84 4.23 -24.38
N ARG A 120 -7.95 3.60 -24.00
CA ARG A 120 -7.99 2.67 -22.86
C ARG A 120 -7.01 1.50 -23.03
N LYS A 121 -6.86 0.98 -24.25
CA LYS A 121 -5.86 -0.05 -24.54
C LYS A 121 -4.44 0.46 -24.27
N LYS A 122 -4.10 1.68 -24.69
CA LYS A 122 -2.79 2.29 -24.40
C LYS A 122 -2.56 2.43 -22.89
N LEU A 123 -3.58 2.85 -22.13
CA LEU A 123 -3.52 2.90 -20.67
C LEU A 123 -3.17 1.52 -20.10
N SER A 124 -3.89 0.48 -20.50
CA SER A 124 -3.62 -0.90 -20.06
C SER A 124 -2.22 -1.39 -20.43
N ASP A 125 -1.72 -1.09 -21.62
CA ASP A 125 -0.36 -1.47 -22.06
C ASP A 125 0.73 -0.77 -21.23
N LEU A 126 0.49 0.49 -20.82
CA LEU A 126 1.39 1.22 -19.92
C LEU A 126 1.37 0.65 -18.49
N VAL A 127 0.20 0.23 -17.99
CA VAL A 127 0.12 -0.46 -16.69
C VAL A 127 0.97 -1.73 -16.70
N VAL A 128 0.96 -2.52 -17.78
CA VAL A 128 1.83 -3.71 -17.93
C VAL A 128 3.31 -3.34 -17.87
N THR A 129 3.69 -2.17 -18.37
CA THR A 129 5.08 -1.69 -18.33
C THR A 129 5.47 -1.31 -16.89
N ILE A 130 4.62 -0.56 -16.20
CA ILE A 130 4.80 -0.19 -14.79
C ILE A 130 4.87 -1.44 -13.90
N ASP A 131 3.99 -2.42 -14.12
CA ASP A 131 3.96 -3.69 -13.39
C ASP A 131 5.32 -4.41 -13.37
N LYS A 132 6.08 -4.36 -14.48
CA LYS A 132 7.42 -4.96 -14.58
C LYS A 132 8.44 -4.24 -13.70
N GLU A 133 8.43 -2.91 -13.73
CA GLU A 133 9.36 -2.10 -12.94
C GLU A 133 9.08 -2.23 -11.44
N VAL A 134 7.80 -2.18 -11.05
CA VAL A 134 7.37 -2.42 -9.67
C VAL A 134 7.81 -3.82 -9.21
N ALA A 135 7.52 -4.87 -9.99
CA ALA A 135 7.95 -6.22 -9.64
C ALA A 135 9.48 -6.34 -9.49
N HIS A 136 10.25 -5.67 -10.36
CA HIS A 136 11.71 -5.67 -10.27
C HIS A 136 12.22 -5.03 -8.98
N ILE A 137 11.72 -3.83 -8.65
CA ILE A 137 12.13 -3.08 -7.45
C ILE A 137 11.71 -3.82 -6.18
N ILE A 138 10.45 -4.26 -6.09
CA ILE A 138 9.94 -4.99 -4.93
C ILE A 138 10.69 -6.31 -4.74
N SER A 139 10.96 -7.04 -5.81
CA SER A 139 11.74 -8.28 -5.73
C SER A 139 13.12 -8.02 -5.14
N PHE A 140 13.78 -6.94 -5.54
CA PHE A 140 15.10 -6.60 -5.01
C PHE A 140 15.06 -6.21 -3.53
N ILE A 141 14.09 -5.37 -3.12
CA ILE A 141 13.94 -4.95 -1.72
C ILE A 141 13.72 -6.18 -0.83
N VAL A 142 12.79 -7.06 -1.21
CA VAL A 142 12.47 -8.27 -0.44
C VAL A 142 13.64 -9.26 -0.43
N LYS A 143 14.35 -9.47 -1.55
CA LYS A 143 15.57 -10.31 -1.60
C LYS A 143 16.70 -9.77 -0.71
N SER A 144 16.70 -8.47 -0.44
CA SER A 144 17.66 -7.83 0.48
C SER A 144 17.27 -7.99 1.96
N GLY A 145 16.24 -8.79 2.26
CA GLY A 145 15.77 -9.05 3.63
C GLY A 145 15.01 -7.89 4.26
N LYS A 146 14.50 -6.96 3.44
CA LYS A 146 13.78 -5.76 3.89
C LYS A 146 12.28 -5.91 3.65
N LYS A 147 11.47 -5.15 4.40
CA LYS A 147 10.02 -5.05 4.20
C LYS A 147 9.69 -3.77 3.43
N PRO A 148 9.21 -3.84 2.17
CA PRO A 148 8.74 -2.67 1.44
C PRO A 148 7.49 -2.06 2.12
N ILE A 149 7.45 -0.74 2.16
CA ILE A 149 6.26 0.07 2.46
C ILE A 149 6.01 0.91 1.21
N ILE A 150 4.96 0.54 0.46
CA ILE A 150 4.64 1.10 -0.85
C ILE A 150 3.52 2.13 -0.70
N ILE A 151 3.74 3.33 -1.24
CA ILE A 151 2.77 4.42 -1.19
C ILE A 151 2.31 4.80 -2.59
N GLY A 152 0.99 4.88 -2.73
CA GLY A 152 0.36 5.47 -3.88
C GLY A 152 0.31 4.54 -5.07
N GLY A 153 -0.09 5.17 -6.17
CA GLY A 153 -0.58 4.49 -7.34
C GLY A 153 -2.06 4.15 -7.22
N GLY A 154 -2.61 3.68 -8.33
CA GLY A 154 -3.83 2.89 -8.25
C GLY A 154 -3.57 1.52 -7.64
N HIS A 155 -4.63 0.81 -7.30
CA HIS A 155 -4.56 -0.55 -6.79
C HIS A 155 -4.04 -1.57 -7.82
N ASN A 156 -3.81 -1.15 -9.08
CA ASN A 156 -3.13 -1.96 -10.09
C ASN A 156 -1.73 -2.38 -9.63
N ASN A 157 -1.05 -1.57 -8.81
CA ASN A 157 0.31 -1.89 -8.35
C ASN A 157 0.39 -3.13 -7.46
N SER A 158 -0.73 -3.59 -6.89
CA SER A 158 -0.81 -4.86 -6.14
C SER A 158 -0.22 -6.02 -6.93
N TYR A 159 -0.46 -6.09 -8.25
CA TYR A 159 0.13 -7.13 -9.11
C TYR A 159 1.67 -7.10 -9.07
N GLY A 160 2.29 -5.93 -9.27
CA GLY A 160 3.74 -5.76 -9.22
C GLY A 160 4.29 -6.09 -7.83
N ASN A 161 3.60 -5.67 -6.76
CA ASN A 161 3.97 -5.94 -5.37
C ASN A 161 3.96 -7.45 -5.07
N ILE A 162 2.87 -8.13 -5.45
CA ILE A 162 2.71 -9.58 -5.24
C ILE A 162 3.73 -10.35 -6.06
N LYS A 163 3.84 -10.05 -7.37
CA LYS A 163 4.78 -10.72 -8.28
C LYS A 163 6.22 -10.52 -7.83
N GLY A 164 6.62 -9.29 -7.53
CA GLY A 164 7.97 -8.99 -7.04
C GLY A 164 8.31 -9.76 -5.77
N THR A 165 7.38 -9.79 -4.81
CA THR A 165 7.54 -10.53 -3.56
C THR A 165 7.61 -12.03 -3.78
N ALA A 166 6.73 -12.60 -4.61
CA ALA A 166 6.75 -14.02 -4.96
C ALA A 166 8.07 -14.44 -5.63
N LEU A 167 8.56 -13.63 -6.58
CA LEU A 167 9.87 -13.83 -7.22
C LEU A 167 11.03 -13.71 -6.25
N ALA A 168 10.90 -12.89 -5.21
CA ALA A 168 11.90 -12.79 -4.14
C ALA A 168 11.93 -14.00 -3.22
N LYS A 169 10.75 -14.53 -2.88
CA LYS A 169 10.58 -15.71 -2.02
C LYS A 169 10.76 -17.04 -2.77
N GLY A 170 10.74 -17.02 -4.10
CA GLY A 170 10.83 -18.22 -4.95
C GLY A 170 9.57 -19.08 -4.92
N LYS A 171 8.44 -18.52 -4.47
CA LYS A 171 7.14 -19.21 -4.35
C LYS A 171 6.00 -18.18 -4.32
N PRO A 172 4.76 -18.57 -4.66
CA PRO A 172 3.62 -17.69 -4.49
C PRO A 172 3.43 -17.27 -3.04
N ILE A 173 2.84 -16.09 -2.85
CA ILE A 173 2.52 -15.55 -1.52
C ILE A 173 1.01 -15.41 -1.35
N ASN A 174 0.56 -15.09 -0.15
CA ASN A 174 -0.83 -14.73 0.12
C ASN A 174 -1.01 -13.20 0.15
N ALA A 175 -2.24 -12.72 0.21
CA ALA A 175 -2.54 -11.31 0.46
C ALA A 175 -3.82 -11.16 1.29
N VAL A 176 -3.84 -10.11 2.12
CA VAL A 176 -5.05 -9.62 2.77
C VAL A 176 -5.27 -8.18 2.31
N ASN A 177 -6.48 -7.88 1.84
CA ASN A 177 -6.85 -6.59 1.26
C ASN A 177 -7.99 -5.94 2.05
N PHE A 178 -7.76 -4.75 2.57
CA PHE A 178 -8.79 -3.94 3.22
C PHE A 178 -9.41 -3.01 2.18
N ASP A 179 -10.59 -3.37 1.70
CA ASP A 179 -11.12 -2.80 0.45
C ASP A 179 -12.64 -2.95 0.37
N ALA A 180 -13.31 -1.92 -0.16
CA ALA A 180 -14.74 -1.97 -0.48
C ALA A 180 -15.01 -2.78 -1.76
N HIS A 181 -14.00 -2.93 -2.61
CA HIS A 181 -14.00 -3.66 -3.86
C HIS A 181 -13.26 -5.00 -3.73
N SER A 182 -13.54 -5.91 -4.65
CA SER A 182 -12.86 -7.21 -4.67
C SER A 182 -11.48 -7.16 -5.32
N ASP A 183 -11.28 -6.18 -6.21
CA ASP A 183 -10.17 -6.08 -7.16
C ASP A 183 -9.77 -7.38 -7.87
N PHE A 184 -10.78 -8.24 -8.03
CA PHE A 184 -10.75 -9.54 -8.66
C PHE A 184 -11.60 -9.56 -9.94
N ARG A 185 -11.59 -8.45 -10.70
CA ARG A 185 -12.29 -8.34 -12.00
C ARG A 185 -11.62 -9.22 -13.06
N ILE A 186 -12.30 -9.41 -14.19
CA ILE A 186 -11.81 -10.29 -15.26
C ILE A 186 -10.58 -9.71 -15.97
N LEU A 187 -9.83 -10.56 -16.66
CA LEU A 187 -8.62 -10.18 -17.40
C LEU A 187 -8.98 -9.55 -18.75
N GLU A 188 -9.28 -8.26 -18.76
CA GLU A 188 -9.78 -7.51 -19.94
C GLU A 188 -8.86 -6.36 -20.38
N GLY A 189 -7.58 -6.48 -20.02
CA GLY A 189 -6.61 -5.39 -20.03
C GLY A 189 -6.29 -4.96 -18.60
N ARG A 190 -5.02 -4.64 -18.33
CA ARG A 190 -4.60 -4.24 -16.98
C ARG A 190 -5.23 -2.90 -16.58
N HIS A 191 -5.72 -2.84 -15.36
CA HIS A 191 -6.28 -1.64 -14.72
C HIS A 191 -6.30 -1.84 -13.19
N SER A 192 -6.80 -0.85 -12.41
CA SER A 192 -6.75 -0.92 -10.94
C SER A 192 -7.50 -2.12 -10.37
N GLY A 193 -8.75 -2.35 -10.79
CA GLY A 193 -9.58 -3.41 -10.24
C GLY A 193 -9.31 -4.87 -10.66
N ASN A 194 -8.14 -5.19 -11.24
CA ASN A 194 -7.81 -6.59 -11.60
C ASN A 194 -6.38 -7.03 -11.25
N GLY A 195 -5.65 -6.29 -10.40
CA GLY A 195 -4.29 -6.66 -9.98
C GLY A 195 -4.20 -8.06 -9.38
N PHE A 196 -5.13 -8.39 -8.46
CA PHE A 196 -5.18 -9.68 -7.80
C PHE A 196 -5.55 -10.83 -8.74
N SER A 197 -6.45 -10.59 -9.72
CA SER A 197 -6.79 -11.59 -10.73
C SER A 197 -5.58 -11.99 -11.57
N TYR A 198 -4.82 -11.02 -12.06
CA TYR A 198 -3.60 -11.30 -12.84
C TYR A 198 -2.55 -12.03 -11.99
N ALA A 199 -2.38 -11.64 -10.73
CA ALA A 199 -1.43 -12.30 -9.83
C ALA A 199 -1.86 -13.75 -9.50
N TYR A 200 -3.16 -14.00 -9.39
CA TYR A 200 -3.73 -15.33 -9.18
C TYR A 200 -3.55 -16.24 -10.39
N GLU A 201 -3.95 -15.77 -11.57
CA GLU A 201 -3.92 -16.53 -12.82
C GLU A 201 -2.48 -16.84 -13.27
N GLU A 202 -1.53 -15.92 -13.04
CA GLU A 202 -0.10 -16.17 -13.30
C GLU A 202 0.60 -17.00 -12.19
N GLY A 203 -0.12 -17.39 -11.14
CA GLY A 203 0.41 -18.26 -10.09
C GLY A 203 1.36 -17.58 -9.09
N PHE A 204 1.31 -16.26 -8.95
CA PHE A 204 2.07 -15.51 -7.92
C PHE A 204 1.28 -15.33 -6.62
N LEU A 205 -0.06 -15.37 -6.67
CA LEU A 205 -0.95 -15.26 -5.52
C LEU A 205 -1.56 -16.62 -5.18
N ASN A 206 -1.22 -17.19 -4.02
CA ASN A 206 -1.75 -18.47 -3.53
C ASN A 206 -3.11 -18.30 -2.85
N LYS A 207 -3.18 -17.56 -1.74
CA LYS A 207 -4.43 -17.23 -1.05
C LYS A 207 -4.68 -15.73 -1.00
N TYR A 208 -5.94 -15.36 -1.12
CA TYR A 208 -6.38 -13.97 -1.10
C TYR A 208 -7.58 -13.82 -0.18
N PHE A 209 -7.52 -12.84 0.74
CA PHE A 209 -8.63 -12.51 1.60
C PHE A 209 -9.02 -11.04 1.41
N ILE A 210 -10.27 -10.80 1.00
CA ILE A 210 -10.83 -9.45 0.89
C ILE A 210 -11.60 -9.14 2.18
N PHE A 211 -11.17 -8.11 2.88
CA PHE A 211 -11.72 -7.69 4.16
C PHE A 211 -12.53 -6.42 3.97
N GLY A 212 -13.85 -6.50 4.21
CA GLY A 212 -14.72 -5.33 4.14
C GLY A 212 -15.39 -5.09 2.80
N LEU A 213 -15.52 -6.12 1.96
CA LEU A 213 -16.17 -6.01 0.66
C LEU A 213 -17.56 -5.36 0.79
N HIS A 214 -17.88 -4.37 -0.04
CA HIS A 214 -19.22 -3.78 -0.08
C HIS A 214 -20.11 -4.58 -1.02
N GLU A 215 -21.29 -4.95 -0.52
CA GLU A 215 -22.25 -5.78 -1.28
C GLU A 215 -22.76 -5.06 -2.54
N ASN A 216 -22.79 -3.73 -2.52
CA ASN A 216 -23.27 -2.90 -3.63
C ASN A 216 -22.23 -2.70 -4.76
N TYR A 217 -20.95 -2.98 -4.52
CA TYR A 217 -19.88 -2.70 -5.50
C TYR A 217 -19.43 -3.93 -6.27
N THR A 218 -19.83 -5.13 -5.82
CA THR A 218 -19.33 -6.38 -6.38
C THR A 218 -20.30 -6.99 -7.38
N SER A 219 -19.83 -7.23 -8.61
CA SER A 219 -20.67 -7.86 -9.63
C SER A 219 -21.00 -9.33 -9.29
N LYS A 220 -22.19 -9.78 -9.70
CA LYS A 220 -22.62 -11.19 -9.59
C LYS A 220 -21.61 -12.17 -10.18
N LYS A 221 -20.95 -11.81 -11.29
CA LYS A 221 -19.95 -12.64 -11.96
C LYS A 221 -18.73 -12.87 -11.07
N VAL A 222 -18.23 -11.81 -10.42
CA VAL A 222 -17.10 -11.90 -9.48
C VAL A 222 -17.47 -12.78 -8.29
N LEU A 223 -18.64 -12.57 -7.66
CA LEU A 223 -19.09 -13.41 -6.54
C LEU A 223 -19.20 -14.89 -6.89
N ILE A 224 -19.75 -15.21 -8.08
CA ILE A 224 -19.82 -16.59 -8.58
C ILE A 224 -18.42 -17.18 -8.77
N ASN A 225 -17.48 -16.40 -9.32
CA ASN A 225 -16.12 -16.85 -9.51
C ASN A 225 -15.42 -17.13 -8.18
N ILE A 226 -15.46 -16.18 -7.23
CA ILE A 226 -14.88 -16.35 -5.90
C ILE A 226 -15.45 -17.59 -5.19
N LYS A 227 -16.77 -17.81 -5.26
CA LYS A 227 -17.42 -19.00 -4.69
C LYS A 227 -16.85 -20.32 -5.24
N LYS A 228 -16.46 -20.37 -6.52
CA LYS A 228 -15.86 -21.58 -7.13
C LYS A 228 -14.44 -21.84 -6.65
N ILE A 229 -13.71 -20.81 -6.22
CA ILE A 229 -12.30 -20.87 -5.80
C ILE A 229 -12.13 -20.54 -4.31
N GLN A 230 -13.17 -20.76 -3.49
CA GLN A 230 -13.25 -20.37 -2.08
C GLN A 230 -12.14 -20.96 -1.18
N ASP A 231 -11.46 -22.01 -1.63
CA ASP A 231 -10.31 -22.58 -0.92
C ASP A 231 -9.07 -21.68 -1.00
N ARG A 232 -9.02 -20.79 -1.99
CA ARG A 232 -7.92 -19.85 -2.23
C ARG A 232 -8.34 -18.39 -2.13
N VAL A 233 -9.58 -18.03 -2.47
CA VAL A 233 -10.06 -16.65 -2.39
C VAL A 233 -11.27 -16.57 -1.46
N ARG A 234 -11.18 -15.77 -0.40
CA ARG A 234 -12.27 -15.58 0.56
C ARG A 234 -12.53 -14.10 0.80
N TYR A 235 -13.70 -13.81 1.35
CA TYR A 235 -14.04 -12.46 1.76
C TYR A 235 -14.99 -12.47 2.96
N ASN A 236 -15.05 -11.34 3.64
CA ASN A 236 -16.20 -10.93 4.44
C ASN A 236 -16.71 -9.59 3.91
N THR A 237 -17.92 -9.20 4.31
CA THR A 237 -18.48 -7.92 3.89
C THR A 237 -18.52 -6.92 5.03
N TYR A 238 -18.36 -5.64 4.68
CA TYR A 238 -18.64 -4.54 5.61
C TYR A 238 -20.06 -4.63 6.16
N ASP A 239 -21.03 -4.96 5.29
CA ASP A 239 -22.44 -5.08 5.67
C ASP A 239 -22.70 -6.17 6.71
N GLU A 240 -22.06 -7.34 6.60
CA GLU A 240 -22.14 -8.41 7.61
C GLU A 240 -21.56 -7.97 8.96
N ILE A 241 -20.50 -7.17 8.95
CA ILE A 241 -19.75 -6.77 10.15
C ILE A 241 -20.38 -5.57 10.85
N SER A 242 -20.64 -4.49 10.11
CA SER A 242 -20.97 -3.17 10.68
C SER A 242 -22.43 -2.75 10.52
N ILE A 243 -23.17 -3.34 9.56
CA ILE A 243 -24.57 -2.97 9.32
C ILE A 243 -25.51 -3.98 9.97
N ARG A 244 -25.34 -5.27 9.66
CA ARG A 244 -26.20 -6.35 10.17
C ARG A 244 -25.67 -6.98 11.45
N ASN A 245 -24.44 -6.66 11.86
CA ASN A 245 -23.79 -7.19 13.07
C ASN A 245 -23.84 -8.73 13.17
N GLN A 246 -23.75 -9.41 12.02
CA GLN A 246 -23.73 -10.87 11.92
C GLN A 246 -22.35 -11.44 12.24
N LYS A 247 -21.31 -10.64 11.98
CA LYS A 247 -19.90 -10.95 12.24
C LYS A 247 -19.29 -9.87 13.14
N SER A 248 -18.20 -10.21 13.83
CA SER A 248 -17.46 -9.28 14.68
C SER A 248 -16.14 -8.96 14.01
N PHE A 249 -15.78 -7.67 13.95
CA PHE A 249 -14.53 -7.19 13.34
C PHE A 249 -13.31 -7.96 13.86
N ASP A 250 -13.15 -8.09 15.18
CA ASP A 250 -12.02 -8.77 15.80
C ASP A 250 -11.96 -10.27 15.46
N LYS A 251 -13.12 -10.95 15.44
CA LYS A 251 -13.19 -12.37 15.05
C LYS A 251 -12.84 -12.57 13.59
N GLU A 252 -13.25 -11.64 12.74
CA GLU A 252 -12.95 -11.67 11.33
C GLU A 252 -11.48 -11.39 11.04
N LEU A 253 -10.82 -10.49 11.80
CA LEU A 253 -9.37 -10.32 11.73
C LEU A 253 -8.62 -11.63 11.98
N VAL A 254 -9.01 -12.35 13.05
CA VAL A 254 -8.41 -13.64 13.41
C VAL A 254 -8.67 -14.71 12.34
N GLN A 255 -9.89 -14.77 11.78
CA GLN A 255 -10.24 -15.72 10.73
C GLN A 255 -9.45 -15.45 9.43
N ALA A 256 -9.38 -14.18 9.00
CA ALA A 256 -8.62 -13.77 7.84
C ALA A 256 -7.13 -14.11 8.01
N LEU A 257 -6.55 -13.80 9.17
CA LEU A 257 -5.17 -14.17 9.48
C LEU A 257 -4.98 -15.68 9.48
N SER A 258 -5.84 -16.46 10.13
CA SER A 258 -5.76 -17.93 10.11
C SER A 258 -5.76 -18.50 8.68
N PHE A 259 -6.54 -17.89 7.78
CA PHE A 259 -6.61 -18.30 6.39
C PHE A 259 -5.31 -18.05 5.62
N ILE A 260 -4.68 -16.88 5.79
CA ILE A 260 -3.51 -16.43 5.01
C ILE A 260 -2.15 -16.62 5.70
N ASN A 261 -2.09 -16.87 7.01
CA ASN A 261 -0.84 -16.86 7.77
C ASN A 261 -0.01 -18.16 7.63
N ASN A 262 -0.45 -19.12 6.81
CA ASN A 262 0.32 -20.33 6.53
C ASN A 262 1.53 -20.10 5.60
N ASP A 263 1.66 -18.89 5.03
CA ASP A 263 2.83 -18.47 4.25
C ASP A 263 3.01 -16.94 4.33
N PHE A 264 4.05 -16.41 3.69
CA PHE A 264 4.29 -14.98 3.49
C PHE A 264 3.07 -14.31 2.87
N PHE A 265 2.77 -13.09 3.30
CA PHE A 265 1.66 -12.33 2.75
C PHE A 265 1.92 -10.83 2.64
N GLY A 266 1.21 -10.21 1.71
CA GLY A 266 1.09 -8.76 1.57
C GLY A 266 -0.09 -8.20 2.36
N ILE A 267 0.08 -7.01 2.91
CA ILE A 267 -1.02 -6.19 3.46
C ILE A 267 -1.32 -5.11 2.44
N GLU A 268 -2.55 -5.08 1.95
CA GLU A 268 -3.05 -4.12 0.95
C GLU A 268 -4.14 -3.27 1.62
N ILE A 269 -4.02 -1.96 1.51
CA ILE A 269 -4.97 -1.00 2.08
C ILE A 269 -5.47 -0.09 0.96
N ASP A 270 -6.71 -0.29 0.55
CA ASP A 270 -7.42 0.63 -0.31
C ASP A 270 -8.05 1.74 0.54
N LEU A 271 -7.63 2.98 0.27
CA LEU A 271 -8.15 4.13 1.00
C LEU A 271 -9.60 4.47 0.62
N ASP A 272 -10.14 3.93 -0.47
CA ASP A 272 -11.54 4.10 -0.85
C ASP A 272 -12.53 3.35 0.07
N ALA A 273 -12.04 2.41 0.88
CA ALA A 273 -12.83 1.68 1.87
C ALA A 273 -13.15 2.51 3.14
N ILE A 274 -12.57 3.71 3.25
CA ILE A 274 -12.68 4.57 4.44
C ILE A 274 -13.56 5.78 4.12
N PRO A 275 -14.60 6.06 4.93
CA PRO A 275 -15.48 7.20 4.70
C PRO A 275 -14.75 8.54 4.62
N ASN A 276 -15.12 9.36 3.63
CA ASN A 276 -14.65 10.72 3.41
C ASN A 276 -13.13 10.85 3.17
N ILE A 277 -12.47 9.77 2.76
CA ILE A 277 -11.08 9.82 2.31
C ILE A 277 -11.07 10.03 0.80
N ALA A 278 -10.38 11.10 0.36
CA ALA A 278 -10.32 11.45 -1.05
C ALA A 278 -9.64 10.34 -1.85
N SER A 279 -10.40 9.77 -2.78
CA SER A 279 -10.00 8.71 -3.69
C SER A 279 -10.86 8.76 -4.96
N SER A 280 -10.50 7.96 -5.97
CA SER A 280 -11.29 7.84 -7.20
C SER A 280 -12.75 7.48 -6.90
N ALA A 281 -12.97 6.50 -6.02
CA ALA A 281 -14.28 5.97 -5.62
C ALA A 281 -14.68 6.35 -4.18
N MET A 282 -14.39 7.59 -3.76
CA MET A 282 -14.70 8.09 -2.42
C MET A 282 -16.13 7.75 -1.97
N THR A 283 -16.23 7.21 -0.74
CA THR A 283 -17.48 6.78 -0.11
C THR A 283 -17.77 7.57 1.17
N ILE A 284 -19.04 7.54 1.61
CA ILE A 284 -19.47 8.01 2.94
C ILE A 284 -19.76 6.85 3.91
N SER A 285 -19.67 5.61 3.44
CA SER A 285 -19.95 4.38 4.18
C SER A 285 -18.78 3.43 4.05
N GLY A 286 -18.37 2.83 5.15
CA GLY A 286 -17.15 2.01 5.25
C GLY A 286 -16.66 1.95 6.69
N PHE A 287 -15.51 1.30 6.88
CA PHE A 287 -14.88 1.19 8.19
C PHE A 287 -14.18 2.49 8.59
N SER A 288 -14.09 2.76 9.90
CA SER A 288 -13.47 3.98 10.39
C SER A 288 -11.95 3.99 10.22
N VAL A 289 -11.35 5.17 10.36
CA VAL A 289 -9.88 5.34 10.41
C VAL A 289 -9.27 4.50 11.53
N GLU A 290 -9.91 4.41 12.69
CA GLU A 290 -9.44 3.59 13.81
C GLU A 290 -9.41 2.10 13.44
N GLN A 291 -10.42 1.62 12.72
CA GLN A 291 -10.51 0.21 12.33
C GLN A 291 -9.43 -0.19 11.32
N VAL A 292 -9.16 0.64 10.31
CA VAL A 292 -8.06 0.36 9.37
C VAL A 292 -6.69 0.41 10.07
N ARG A 293 -6.51 1.29 11.05
CA ARG A 293 -5.28 1.34 11.87
C ARG A 293 -5.11 0.09 12.72
N GLN A 294 -6.20 -0.39 13.33
CA GLN A 294 -6.22 -1.68 14.05
C GLN A 294 -5.89 -2.85 13.11
N PHE A 295 -6.46 -2.87 11.90
CA PHE A 295 -6.18 -3.86 10.87
C PHE A 295 -4.68 -3.89 10.51
N VAL A 296 -4.09 -2.75 10.14
CA VAL A 296 -2.66 -2.66 9.77
C VAL A 296 -1.77 -3.12 10.92
N TYR A 297 -2.05 -2.68 12.14
CA TYR A 297 -1.29 -3.09 13.32
C TYR A 297 -1.44 -4.59 13.60
N PHE A 298 -2.65 -5.15 13.51
CA PHE A 298 -2.93 -6.57 13.76
C PHE A 298 -2.18 -7.49 12.78
N PHE A 299 -2.31 -7.24 11.48
CA PHE A 299 -1.62 -8.05 10.46
C PHE A 299 -0.11 -7.78 10.44
N GLY A 300 0.31 -6.55 10.74
CA GLY A 300 1.72 -6.17 10.83
C GLY A 300 2.51 -6.93 11.88
N LYS A 301 1.87 -7.46 12.93
CA LYS A 301 2.51 -8.29 13.97
C LYS A 301 3.02 -9.63 13.45
N SER A 302 2.47 -10.14 12.35
CA SER A 302 2.92 -11.42 11.81
C SER A 302 4.31 -11.29 11.20
N GLN A 303 5.18 -12.26 11.52
CA GLN A 303 6.49 -12.38 10.86
C GLN A 303 6.35 -12.70 9.37
N ASN A 304 5.20 -13.24 8.94
CA ASN A 304 4.90 -13.54 7.54
C ASN A 304 4.47 -12.29 6.75
N ALA A 305 4.09 -11.18 7.41
CA ALA A 305 3.76 -9.93 6.73
C ALA A 305 5.02 -9.35 6.07
N THR A 306 5.07 -9.38 4.74
CA THR A 306 6.29 -9.14 3.95
C THR A 306 6.35 -7.74 3.36
N TYR A 307 5.20 -7.13 3.06
CA TYR A 307 5.10 -5.73 2.65
C TYR A 307 3.77 -5.11 3.11
N LEU A 308 3.72 -3.79 3.07
CA LEU A 308 2.51 -2.98 3.20
C LEU A 308 2.38 -2.11 1.95
N HIS A 309 1.22 -2.12 1.29
CA HIS A 309 0.88 -1.18 0.22
C HIS A 309 -0.37 -0.38 0.62
N ILE A 310 -0.31 0.92 0.41
CA ILE A 310 -1.43 1.85 0.63
C ILE A 310 -1.70 2.56 -0.70
N CYS A 311 -2.85 2.29 -1.30
CA CYS A 311 -3.23 2.73 -2.66
C CYS A 311 -4.42 3.70 -2.67
N GLU A 312 -4.75 4.23 -3.86
CA GLU A 312 -5.97 4.99 -4.21
C GLU A 312 -6.20 6.35 -3.49
N GLY A 313 -5.42 6.67 -2.46
CA GLY A 313 -5.44 7.99 -1.83
C GLY A 313 -5.12 9.09 -2.84
N ALA A 314 -6.03 10.04 -3.02
CA ALA A 314 -5.93 11.08 -4.04
C ALA A 314 -6.01 12.48 -3.39
N PRO A 315 -4.91 13.01 -2.82
CA PRO A 315 -4.88 14.36 -2.26
C PRO A 315 -5.42 15.45 -3.19
N ASP A 316 -5.26 15.29 -4.51
CA ASP A 316 -5.73 16.26 -5.52
C ASP A 316 -7.25 16.29 -5.65
N LEU A 317 -7.94 15.24 -5.21
CA LEU A 317 -9.41 15.15 -5.20
C LEU A 317 -10.02 15.69 -3.90
N CYS A 318 -9.22 16.15 -2.93
CA CYS A 318 -9.73 16.79 -1.72
C CYS A 318 -10.43 18.12 -2.08
N ALA A 319 -11.71 18.24 -1.70
CA ALA A 319 -12.49 19.47 -1.90
C ALA A 319 -12.07 20.62 -0.97
N GLU A 320 -11.43 20.32 0.16
CA GLU A 320 -10.94 21.29 1.14
C GLU A 320 -9.45 21.59 0.97
N LYS A 321 -8.96 22.75 1.47
CA LYS A 321 -7.53 23.13 1.50
C LYS A 321 -6.62 22.20 2.35
N ASN A 322 -7.12 21.06 2.78
CA ASN A 322 -6.52 20.13 3.72
C ASN A 322 -5.96 18.86 3.04
N ASN A 323 -5.41 18.98 1.83
CA ASN A 323 -4.84 17.87 1.04
C ASN A 323 -3.74 17.10 1.79
N ASN A 324 -3.17 17.70 2.85
CA ASN A 324 -2.22 17.07 3.74
C ASN A 324 -2.82 15.99 4.66
N LEU A 325 -4.15 15.94 4.84
CA LEU A 325 -4.80 14.96 5.72
C LEU A 325 -4.63 13.52 5.20
N ILE A 326 -4.66 13.33 3.89
CA ILE A 326 -4.41 12.02 3.26
C ILE A 326 -2.98 11.56 3.59
N GLY A 327 -1.99 12.43 3.40
CA GLY A 327 -0.60 12.12 3.76
C GLY A 327 -0.42 11.85 5.26
N LYS A 328 -1.17 12.53 6.14
CA LYS A 328 -1.17 12.25 7.59
C LYS A 328 -1.78 10.88 7.91
N LEU A 329 -2.91 10.53 7.30
CA LEU A 329 -3.54 9.22 7.46
C LEU A 329 -2.58 8.11 7.04
N ILE A 330 -1.99 8.24 5.85
CA ILE A 330 -0.99 7.29 5.34
C ILE A 330 0.20 7.21 6.32
N GLY A 331 0.67 8.34 6.84
CA GLY A 331 1.71 8.39 7.88
C GLY A 331 1.35 7.60 9.15
N TYR A 332 0.09 7.65 9.61
CA TYR A 332 -0.37 6.82 10.72
C TYR A 332 -0.24 5.33 10.39
N LEU A 333 -0.79 4.90 9.24
CA LEU A 333 -0.76 3.49 8.80
C LEU A 333 0.68 2.97 8.67
N VAL A 334 1.59 3.77 8.10
CA VAL A 334 3.02 3.44 8.04
C VAL A 334 3.59 3.22 9.43
N THR A 335 3.32 4.14 10.37
CA THR A 335 3.85 3.96 11.74
C THR A 335 3.19 2.80 12.48
N ASP A 336 1.92 2.51 12.24
CA ASP A 336 1.22 1.39 12.87
C ASP A 336 1.83 0.05 12.43
N PHE A 337 2.21 -0.08 11.15
CA PHE A 337 2.93 -1.26 10.63
C PHE A 337 4.34 -1.40 11.22
N ILE A 338 5.08 -0.30 11.33
CA ILE A 338 6.42 -0.29 11.96
C ILE A 338 6.32 -0.69 13.44
N LYS A 339 5.37 -0.10 14.18
CA LYS A 339 5.15 -0.34 15.62
C LYS A 339 4.71 -1.77 15.91
N ALA A 340 3.94 -2.38 15.03
CA ALA A 340 3.50 -3.77 15.17
C ALA A 340 4.65 -4.78 15.32
N ASN A 341 5.87 -4.41 14.90
CA ASN A 341 7.07 -5.24 15.00
C ASN A 341 8.08 -4.71 16.04
N ASN A 342 7.70 -3.75 16.90
CA ASN A 342 8.59 -3.18 17.90
C ASN A 342 8.56 -4.04 19.19
N PRO A 343 9.68 -4.69 19.57
CA PRO A 343 9.75 -5.56 20.75
C PRO A 343 9.57 -4.83 22.09
N LEU A 344 9.52 -3.49 22.10
CA LEU A 344 9.34 -2.70 23.31
C LEU A 344 7.91 -2.69 23.85
N GLU A 345 6.89 -3.05 23.06
CA GLU A 345 5.50 -3.02 23.56
C GLU A 345 5.22 -4.06 24.66
N GLU A 346 5.89 -5.23 24.63
CA GLU A 346 5.79 -6.20 25.74
C GLU A 346 6.48 -5.71 27.03
N LYS A 347 7.45 -4.78 26.91
CA LYS A 347 8.24 -4.27 28.03
C LYS A 347 7.70 -2.97 28.65
N ILE A 348 6.87 -2.21 27.94
CA ILE A 348 6.32 -0.93 28.44
C ILE A 348 5.35 -1.14 29.61
N ASN A 349 4.75 -2.33 29.76
CA ASN A 349 3.92 -2.66 30.92
C ASN A 349 4.69 -2.74 32.26
N TYR A 350 6.03 -2.62 32.26
CA TYR A 350 6.87 -2.77 33.46
C TYR A 350 7.80 -1.60 33.77
N MET A 351 7.68 -0.47 33.07
CA MET A 351 8.53 0.70 33.36
C MET A 351 7.77 1.77 34.13
N ASP A 352 8.01 1.80 35.44
CA ASP A 352 7.69 2.93 36.32
C ASP A 352 8.26 4.21 35.70
N VAL A 353 7.37 5.12 35.32
CA VAL A 353 7.72 6.46 34.88
C VAL A 353 8.09 7.25 36.14
N LYS A 354 9.38 7.34 36.46
CA LYS A 354 9.87 8.38 37.36
C LYS A 354 9.95 9.68 36.56
N PHE A 355 9.09 10.63 36.94
CA PHE A 355 9.08 12.00 36.45
C PHE A 355 10.38 12.73 36.78
#